data_AF-A0A1I7LD64-F1
#
_entry.id   AF-A0A1I7LD64-F1
#
_cell.length_a   1.000
_cell.length_b   1.000
_cell.length_c   1.000
_cell.angle_alpha   90.00
_cell.angle_beta   90.00
_cell.angle_gamma   90.00
#
_symmetry.space_group_name_H-M   'P 1'
#
loop_
_entity.id
_entity.type
_entity.pdbx_description
1 polymer ?
#
loop_
_entity_poly.entity_id
_entity_poly.type
_entity_poly.pdbx_seq_one_letter_code
_entity_poly.pdbx_strand_id
1 'polypeptide(L)'
;MGRTVRAAMLAATAMILGAGQVQAGAFGLREQSTQAQGLAFAGAASGSGGVSSMFWNPATITMNPGFVAEQNFTYIGLSSEIRPAPGTNPGFARLGGSGELGQGALVPAGATSYQLNDRLWLGLSTGAPFGLVTKP
;
A
#
# COMPACT_ATOMS: atom_id res chain seq x y z
N MET A 1 33.82 16.26 -1.16
CA MET A 1 33.23 15.58 -2.34
C MET A 1 33.17 14.05 -2.27
N GLY A 2 34.02 13.34 -1.50
CA GLY A 2 34.07 11.87 -1.56
C GLY A 2 32.96 11.07 -0.85
N ARG A 3 32.35 11.58 0.24
CA ARG A 3 31.37 10.81 1.04
C ARG A 3 29.98 10.76 0.42
N THR A 4 29.51 11.89 -0.11
CA THR A 4 28.20 12.00 -0.77
C THR A 4 28.16 11.22 -2.07
N VAL A 5 29.23 11.25 -2.88
CA VAL A 5 29.33 10.46 -4.11
C VAL A 5 29.34 8.96 -3.81
N ARG A 6 30.06 8.52 -2.77
CA ARG A 6 30.05 7.12 -2.33
C ARG A 6 28.68 6.67 -1.82
N ALA A 7 27.97 7.51 -1.05
CA ALA A 7 26.62 7.20 -0.59
C ALA A 7 25.62 7.10 -1.75
N ALA A 8 25.72 8.01 -2.73
CA ALA A 8 24.90 7.97 -3.94
C ALA A 8 25.18 6.72 -4.79
N MET A 9 26.46 6.33 -4.96
CA MET A 9 26.84 5.10 -5.65
C MET A 9 26.31 3.85 -4.95
N LEU A 10 26.35 3.82 -3.60
CA LEU A 10 25.83 2.70 -2.82
C LEU A 10 24.31 2.58 -3.00
N ALA A 11 23.58 3.70 -2.91
CA ALA A 11 22.14 3.74 -3.10
C ALA A 11 21.75 3.29 -4.52
N ALA A 12 22.46 3.78 -5.54
CA ALA A 12 22.24 3.37 -6.94
C ALA A 12 22.49 1.87 -7.14
N THR A 13 23.56 1.32 -6.55
CA THR A 13 23.89 -0.11 -6.65
C THR A 13 22.83 -0.97 -5.95
N ALA A 14 22.34 -0.55 -4.77
CA ALA A 14 21.27 -1.23 -4.06
C ALA A 14 19.97 -1.25 -4.86
N MET A 15 19.65 -0.16 -5.57
CA MET A 15 18.47 -0.07 -6.45
C MET A 15 18.56 -1.04 -7.62
N ILE A 16 19.73 -1.15 -8.28
CA ILE A 16 19.94 -2.05 -9.42
C ILE A 16 19.85 -3.52 -8.99
N LEU A 17 20.49 -3.88 -7.88
CA LEU A 17 20.46 -5.25 -7.34
C LEU A 17 19.09 -5.64 -6.77
N GLY A 18 18.31 -4.65 -6.32
CA GLY A 18 16.94 -4.83 -5.83
C GLY A 18 15.89 -4.95 -6.93
N ALA A 19 16.25 -4.77 -8.21
CA ALA A 19 15.35 -4.96 -9.35
C ALA A 19 15.09 -6.45 -9.63
N GLY A 20 14.44 -7.13 -8.67
CA GLY A 20 13.99 -8.50 -8.76
C GLY A 20 12.58 -8.63 -9.38
N GLN A 21 11.94 -9.77 -9.15
CA GLN A 21 10.58 -10.02 -9.62
C GLN A 21 9.59 -9.00 -9.04
N VAL A 22 8.69 -8.51 -9.91
CA VAL A 22 7.57 -7.65 -9.50
C VAL A 22 6.61 -8.47 -8.64
N GLN A 23 6.68 -8.31 -7.32
CA GLN A 23 5.65 -8.80 -6.42
C GLN A 23 4.46 -7.84 -6.46
N ALA A 24 3.51 -8.14 -7.36
CA ALA A 24 2.22 -7.47 -7.36
C ALA A 24 1.46 -7.83 -6.07
N GLY A 25 0.84 -6.83 -5.44
CA GLY A 25 0.06 -7.01 -4.20
C GLY A 25 -1.22 -7.82 -4.37
N ALA A 26 -1.56 -8.24 -5.59
CA ALA A 26 -2.82 -8.88 -5.96
C ALA A 26 -4.02 -8.11 -5.38
N PHE A 27 -4.68 -8.65 -4.36
CA PHE A 27 -5.84 -8.05 -3.71
C PHE A 27 -5.51 -7.37 -2.38
N GLY A 28 -4.23 -7.34 -1.97
CA GLY A 28 -3.77 -6.72 -0.73
C GLY A 28 -3.77 -5.21 -0.83
N LEU A 29 -4.51 -4.55 0.06
CA LEU A 29 -4.62 -3.10 0.14
C LEU A 29 -3.64 -2.54 1.17
N ARG A 30 -2.87 -1.52 0.78
CA ARG A 30 -1.88 -0.88 1.65
C ARG A 30 -2.35 0.44 2.25
N GLU A 31 -3.53 0.89 1.85
CA GLU A 31 -4.16 2.19 2.11
C GLU A 31 -4.67 2.33 3.56
N GLN A 32 -3.78 2.07 4.53
CA GLN A 32 -4.07 2.16 5.97
C GLN A 32 -3.70 3.54 6.55
N SER A 33 -2.83 4.29 5.84
CA SER A 33 -2.37 5.63 6.20
C SER A 33 -2.10 6.45 4.96
N THR A 34 -2.69 7.64 4.88
CA THR A 34 -2.39 8.62 3.81
C THR A 34 -0.96 9.15 3.93
N GLN A 35 -0.44 9.26 5.15
CA GLN A 35 0.95 9.64 5.41
C GLN A 35 1.92 8.58 4.86
N ALA A 36 1.69 7.30 5.16
CA ALA A 36 2.51 6.23 4.60
C ALA A 36 2.37 6.15 3.07
N GLN A 37 1.17 6.38 2.54
CA GLN A 37 0.92 6.40 1.09
C GLN A 37 1.76 7.46 0.37
N GLY A 38 1.90 8.66 0.96
CA GLY A 38 2.80 9.71 0.44
C GLY A 38 4.28 9.31 0.41
N LEU A 39 4.67 8.30 1.19
CA LEU A 39 6.01 7.73 1.22
C LEU A 39 6.13 6.41 0.44
N ALA A 40 5.14 6.09 -0.41
CA ALA A 40 5.05 4.80 -1.09
C ALA A 40 5.13 3.60 -0.11
N PHE A 41 4.61 3.79 1.11
CA PHE A 41 4.63 2.85 2.22
C PHE A 41 6.03 2.51 2.76
N ALA A 42 7.06 3.28 2.39
CA ALA A 42 8.40 3.13 2.95
C ALA A 42 8.37 3.40 4.46
N GLY A 43 8.81 2.42 5.26
CA GLY A 43 8.83 2.52 6.72
C GLY A 43 7.46 2.43 7.41
N ALA A 44 6.42 1.94 6.72
CA ALA A 44 5.07 1.88 7.28
C ALA A 44 4.98 1.01 8.56
N ALA A 45 5.86 0.01 8.71
CA ALA A 45 5.99 -0.80 9.91
C ALA A 45 6.94 -0.22 10.98
N SER A 46 7.56 0.92 10.71
CA SER A 46 8.53 1.59 11.59
C SER A 46 8.13 3.03 11.92
N GLY A 47 6.84 3.37 11.81
CA GLY A 47 6.28 4.64 12.26
C GLY A 47 6.05 5.69 11.16
N SER A 48 6.37 5.40 9.89
CA SER A 48 6.23 6.42 8.82
C SER A 48 4.79 6.79 8.51
N GLY A 49 3.83 5.92 8.85
CA GLY A 49 2.39 6.17 8.74
C GLY A 49 1.75 6.72 10.01
N GLY A 50 2.53 7.32 10.92
CA GLY A 50 2.01 7.85 12.18
C GLY A 50 1.40 6.75 13.05
N VAL A 51 0.28 7.06 13.71
CA VAL A 51 -0.42 6.11 14.58
C VAL A 51 -0.98 4.91 13.78
N SER A 52 -1.34 5.11 12.52
CA SER A 52 -1.81 4.05 11.61
C SER A 52 -0.74 3.02 11.24
N SER A 53 0.54 3.28 11.53
CA SER A 53 1.62 2.29 11.43
C SER A 53 1.35 1.04 12.28
N MET A 54 0.48 1.14 13.31
CA MET A 54 0.11 0.02 14.18
C MET A 54 -0.55 -1.13 13.42
N PHE A 55 -1.20 -0.86 12.28
CA PHE A 55 -1.76 -1.91 11.42
C PHE A 55 -0.66 -2.88 10.96
N TRP A 56 0.51 -2.34 10.61
CA TRP A 56 1.64 -3.13 10.13
C TRP A 56 2.49 -3.69 11.27
N ASN A 57 2.66 -2.91 12.35
CA ASN A 57 3.44 -3.30 13.52
C ASN A 57 2.86 -2.63 14.77
N PRO A 58 2.11 -3.37 15.62
CA PRO A 58 1.51 -2.80 16.83
C PRO A 58 2.50 -2.12 17.78
N ALA A 59 3.78 -2.50 17.77
CA ALA A 59 4.79 -1.88 18.63
C ALA A 59 5.02 -0.39 18.31
N THR A 60 4.71 0.09 17.10
CA THR A 60 4.83 1.52 16.76
C THR A 60 3.85 2.39 17.54
N ILE A 61 2.86 1.80 18.23
CA ILE A 61 1.93 2.55 19.08
C ILE A 61 2.65 3.33 20.18
N THR A 62 3.79 2.84 20.67
CA THR A 62 4.57 3.50 21.73
C THR A 62 5.27 4.78 21.26
N MET A 63 5.30 5.04 19.95
CA MET A 63 5.81 6.29 19.37
C MET A 63 4.78 7.43 19.47
N ASN A 64 3.54 7.13 19.87
CA ASN A 64 2.41 8.07 19.93
C ASN A 64 1.92 8.21 21.39
N PRO A 65 2.60 9.02 22.23
CA PRO A 65 2.21 9.20 23.63
C PRO A 65 0.87 9.93 23.77
N GLY A 66 0.13 9.63 24.84
CA GLY A 66 -1.19 10.19 25.11
C GLY A 66 -2.32 9.55 24.29
N PHE A 67 -3.30 10.37 23.89
CA PHE A 67 -4.42 9.98 23.02
C PHE A 67 -4.19 10.52 21.61
N VAL A 68 -4.12 9.64 20.62
CA VAL A 68 -3.93 10.02 19.21
C VAL A 68 -4.95 9.27 18.37
N ALA A 69 -5.64 9.99 17.47
CA ALA A 69 -6.61 9.40 16.56
C ALA A 69 -6.41 9.97 15.15
N GLU A 70 -6.59 9.11 14.15
CA GLU A 70 -6.42 9.41 12.73
C GLU A 70 -7.56 8.76 11.93
N GLN A 71 -8.04 9.46 10.91
CA GLN A 71 -8.89 8.90 9.86
C GLN A 71 -8.29 9.20 8.49
N ASN A 72 -8.34 8.20 7.62
CA ASN A 72 -7.75 8.18 6.30
C ASN A 72 -8.81 7.80 5.28
N PHE A 73 -8.79 8.48 4.14
CA PHE A 73 -9.64 8.18 3.00
C PHE A 73 -8.78 8.15 1.75
N THR A 74 -8.66 6.98 1.13
CA THR A 74 -7.89 6.83 -0.11
C THR A 74 -8.79 6.39 -1.25
N TYR A 75 -8.72 7.10 -2.37
CA TYR A 75 -9.34 6.66 -3.62
C TYR A 75 -8.36 5.84 -4.45
N ILE A 76 -8.75 4.63 -4.83
CA ILE A 76 -8.00 3.75 -5.72
C ILE A 76 -8.67 3.80 -7.09
N GLY A 77 -7.99 4.43 -8.06
CA GLY A 77 -8.42 4.46 -9.46
C GLY A 77 -7.78 3.33 -10.27
N LEU A 78 -8.32 2.11 -10.16
CA LEU A 78 -7.82 0.97 -10.91
C LEU A 78 -8.11 1.12 -12.41
N SER A 79 -7.11 0.83 -13.25
CA SER A 79 -7.26 0.66 -14.70
C SER A 79 -6.65 -0.68 -15.12
N SER A 80 -7.40 -1.47 -15.89
CA SER A 80 -7.01 -2.79 -16.34
C SER A 80 -7.74 -3.18 -17.64
N GLU A 81 -7.02 -3.79 -18.57
CA GLU A 81 -7.58 -4.30 -19.84
C GLU A 81 -7.01 -5.70 -20.11
N ILE A 82 -7.86 -6.60 -20.62
CA ILE A 82 -7.45 -7.91 -21.15
C ILE A 82 -7.37 -7.81 -22.67
N ARG A 83 -6.16 -8.05 -23.20
CA ARG A 83 -5.87 -8.11 -24.63
C ARG A 83 -5.54 -9.55 -25.03
N PRO A 84 -6.53 -10.32 -25.51
CA PRO A 84 -6.30 -11.71 -25.86
C PRO A 84 -5.48 -11.84 -27.13
N ALA A 85 -4.60 -12.84 -27.17
CA ALA A 85 -3.99 -13.30 -28.41
C ALA A 85 -5.04 -13.99 -29.30
N PRO A 86 -4.85 -14.06 -30.63
CA PRO A 86 -5.73 -14.80 -31.51
C PRO A 86 -5.88 -16.25 -31.05
N GLY A 87 -7.12 -16.66 -30.74
CA GLY A 87 -7.42 -18.03 -30.36
C GLY A 87 -7.29 -18.99 -31.55
N THR A 88 -7.04 -20.27 -31.27
CA THR A 88 -7.00 -21.32 -32.30
C THR A 88 -8.38 -21.69 -32.85
N ASN A 89 -9.45 -21.28 -32.16
CA ASN A 89 -10.83 -21.48 -32.61
C ASN A 89 -11.32 -20.23 -33.39
N PRO A 90 -11.64 -20.36 -34.69
CA PRO A 90 -12.12 -19.26 -35.53
C PRO A 90 -13.40 -18.59 -34.99
N GLY A 91 -14.23 -19.31 -34.24
CA GLY A 91 -15.46 -18.79 -33.64
C GLY A 91 -15.24 -17.71 -32.60
N PHE A 92 -14.05 -17.66 -31.98
CA PHE A 92 -13.68 -16.65 -30.98
C PHE A 92 -12.89 -15.48 -31.55
N ALA A 93 -12.54 -15.50 -32.84
CA ALA A 93 -11.77 -14.43 -33.48
C ALA A 93 -12.46 -13.05 -33.42
N ARG A 94 -13.77 -13.01 -33.16
CA ARG A 94 -14.57 -11.78 -33.07
C ARG A 94 -14.76 -11.22 -31.64
N LEU A 95 -14.30 -11.94 -30.60
CA LEU A 95 -14.60 -11.56 -29.21
C LEU A 95 -13.80 -10.36 -28.68
N GLY A 96 -12.78 -9.88 -29.41
CA GLY A 96 -12.07 -8.64 -29.10
C GLY A 96 -11.39 -8.60 -27.72
N GLY A 97 -10.91 -7.41 -27.33
CA GLY A 97 -10.41 -7.15 -25.97
C GLY A 97 -11.53 -6.82 -25.00
N SER A 98 -11.26 -6.89 -23.70
CA SER A 98 -12.28 -6.65 -22.67
C SER A 98 -12.73 -5.19 -22.53
N GLY A 99 -11.95 -4.23 -23.05
CA GLY A 99 -12.07 -2.84 -22.63
C GLY A 99 -11.58 -2.61 -21.19
N GLU A 100 -11.89 -1.44 -20.64
CA GLU A 100 -11.53 -1.06 -19.27
C GLU A 100 -12.36 -1.85 -18.26
N LEU A 101 -11.67 -2.61 -17.40
CA LEU A 101 -12.23 -3.50 -16.39
C LEU A 101 -12.14 -2.91 -14.97
N GLY A 102 -11.24 -1.95 -14.78
CA GLY A 102 -10.92 -1.34 -13.51
C GLY A 102 -12.08 -0.50 -12.99
N GLN A 103 -12.42 -0.71 -11.72
CA GLN A 103 -13.41 0.12 -11.05
C GLN A 103 -12.77 0.88 -9.90
N GLY A 104 -13.03 2.20 -9.88
CA GLY A 104 -12.59 3.07 -8.80
C GLY A 104 -13.30 2.72 -7.48
N ALA A 105 -12.57 2.73 -6.38
CA ALA A 105 -13.12 2.49 -5.05
C ALA A 105 -12.53 3.44 -4.01
N LEU A 106 -13.35 3.82 -3.02
CA LEU A 106 -12.90 4.57 -1.84
C LEU A 106 -12.63 3.58 -0.70
N VAL A 107 -11.44 3.68 -0.10
CA VAL A 107 -11.01 2.85 1.03
C VAL A 107 -10.87 3.75 2.26
N PRO A 108 -11.78 3.65 3.23
CA PRO A 108 -11.59 4.28 4.53
C PRO A 108 -10.66 3.43 5.39
N ALA A 109 -9.78 4.10 6.13
CA ALA A 109 -8.97 3.51 7.18
C ALA A 109 -8.89 4.47 8.37
N GLY A 110 -8.49 3.97 9.53
CA GLY A 110 -8.39 4.76 10.73
C GLY A 110 -7.61 4.03 11.80
N ALA A 111 -7.05 4.80 12.71
CA ALA A 111 -6.33 4.26 13.85
C ALA A 111 -6.46 5.18 15.05
N THR A 112 -6.52 4.60 16.24
CA THR A 112 -6.62 5.33 17.51
C THR A 112 -5.74 4.63 18.53
N SER A 113 -4.91 5.40 19.23
CA SER A 113 -4.10 4.93 20.35
C SER A 113 -4.43 5.68 21.63
N TYR A 114 -4.37 4.96 22.74
CA TYR A 114 -4.48 5.52 24.08
C TYR A 114 -3.41 4.94 24.99
N GLN A 115 -2.53 5.80 25.48
CA GLN A 115 -1.53 5.45 26.48
C GLN A 115 -2.17 5.36 27.88
N LEU A 116 -2.25 4.15 28.43
CA LEU A 116 -2.76 3.93 29.79
C LEU A 116 -1.74 4.31 30.86
N ASN A 117 -0.47 4.02 30.61
CA ASN A 117 0.67 4.36 31.47
C ASN A 117 1.99 4.30 30.66
N ASP A 118 3.14 4.42 31.34
CA ASP A 118 4.47 4.44 30.71
C ASP A 118 4.87 3.13 30.01
N ARG A 119 4.09 2.05 30.17
CA ARG A 119 4.40 0.70 29.67
C ARG A 119 3.25 0.02 28.92
N LEU A 120 2.06 0.63 28.89
CA LEU A 120 0.86 0.02 28.31
C LEU A 120 0.09 1.00 27.44
N TRP A 121 -0.18 0.56 26.22
CA TRP A 121 -0.98 1.26 25.22
C TRP A 121 -2.11 0.36 24.75
N LEU A 122 -3.26 0.97 24.49
CA LEU A 122 -4.37 0.36 23.78
C LEU A 122 -4.44 0.96 22.38
N GLY A 123 -4.63 0.11 21.38
CA GLY A 123 -4.74 0.51 19.99
C GLY A 123 -5.97 -0.10 19.33
N LEU A 124 -6.63 0.68 18.49
CA LEU A 124 -7.67 0.24 17.58
C LEU A 124 -7.29 0.69 16.17
N SER A 125 -7.29 -0.23 15.21
CA SER A 125 -7.13 0.09 13.80
C SER A 125 -8.32 -0.48 13.02
N THR A 126 -8.82 0.31 12.08
CA THR A 126 -9.94 -0.03 11.20
C THR A 126 -9.51 0.21 9.76
N GLY A 127 -9.89 -0.67 8.85
CA GLY A 127 -9.55 -0.54 7.44
C GLY A 127 -9.82 -1.82 6.69
N ALA A 128 -9.53 -1.84 5.39
CA ALA A 128 -9.64 -3.03 4.56
C ALA A 128 -8.25 -3.59 4.27
N PRO A 129 -7.90 -4.81 4.71
CA PRO A 129 -6.62 -5.44 4.37
C PRO A 129 -6.61 -5.99 2.94
N PHE A 130 -7.78 -6.28 2.37
CA PHE A 130 -7.94 -6.83 1.03
C PHE A 130 -9.13 -6.20 0.31
N GLY A 131 -9.05 -6.12 -1.02
CA GLY A 131 -10.14 -5.67 -1.87
C GLY A 131 -9.72 -5.60 -3.34
N LEU A 132 -10.65 -5.94 -4.23
CA LEU A 132 -10.54 -5.74 -5.67
C LEU A 132 -11.96 -5.71 -6.25
N VAL A 133 -12.20 -4.80 -7.18
CA VAL A 133 -13.44 -4.78 -7.96
C VAL A 133 -13.09 -4.63 -9.43
N THR A 134 -13.56 -5.56 -10.25
CA THR A 134 -13.45 -5.53 -11.70
C THR A 134 -14.80 -5.85 -12.33
N LYS A 135 -15.11 -5.20 -13.46
CA LYS A 135 -16.35 -5.44 -14.19
C LYS A 135 -16.11 -5.38 -15.71
N PRO A 136 -16.40 -6.46 -16.45
CA PRO A 136 -16.40 -6.43 -17.91
C PRO A 136 -17.61 -5.69 -18.49
#